data_AF-A0A7C9AKT1-F1
#
_entry.id   AF-A0A7C9AKT1-F1
#
_cell.length_a   1.000
_cell.length_b   1.000
_cell.length_c   1.000
_cell.angle_alpha   90.00
_cell.angle_beta   90.00
_cell.angle_gamma   90.00
#
_symmetry.space_group_name_H-M   'P 1'
#
loop_
_entity.id
_entity.type
_entity.pdbx_description
1 polymer ?
#
loop_
_entity_poly.entity_id
_entity_poly.type
_entity_poly.pdbx_seq_one_letter_code
_entity_poly.pdbx_strand_id
1 'polypeptide(L)'
;MPAQALYYGDRLTTFEDSEKESEYGYIRKVSGPVVVADGMAGAAMYELVRVGHDNLIGEIIRLEGDSATIQVYEETAGLMVNDPVLRTHKPLSVELGPGIL
;
A
#
# COMPACT_ATOMS: atom_id res chain seq x y z
N MET A 1 6.42 9.14 -54.09
CA MET A 1 6.10 7.89 -53.36
C MET A 1 6.84 6.74 -54.04
N PRO A 2 7.32 5.68 -53.36
CA PRO A 2 7.51 5.46 -51.91
C PRO A 2 8.86 4.78 -51.55
N ALA A 3 9.19 4.72 -50.25
CA ALA A 3 9.84 3.62 -49.50
C ALA A 3 10.75 4.15 -48.38
N GLN A 4 10.29 4.10 -47.13
CA GLN A 4 11.18 3.96 -45.98
C GLN A 4 10.42 3.33 -44.79
N ALA A 5 10.98 2.20 -44.34
CA ALA A 5 10.96 1.64 -43.00
C ALA A 5 9.63 1.11 -42.41
N LEU A 6 9.32 -0.14 -42.78
CA LEU A 6 8.89 -1.15 -41.81
C LEU A 6 10.11 -1.57 -40.99
N TYR A 7 10.13 -1.38 -39.67
CA TYR A 7 10.82 -2.24 -38.67
C TYR A 7 10.51 -1.74 -37.25
N TYR A 8 10.34 -2.70 -36.32
CA TYR A 8 10.07 -2.58 -34.88
C TYR A 8 8.62 -2.19 -34.51
N GLY A 9 7.72 -3.09 -34.16
CA GLY A 9 7.91 -4.31 -33.37
C GLY A 9 7.60 -4.01 -31.90
N ASP A 10 6.37 -4.34 -31.51
CA ASP A 10 5.93 -4.79 -30.20
C ASP A 10 6.65 -4.22 -28.96
N ARG A 11 5.99 -3.28 -28.27
CA ARG A 11 6.20 -3.11 -26.83
C ARG A 11 4.89 -2.72 -26.14
N LEU A 12 4.28 -3.75 -25.55
CA LEU A 12 3.36 -3.66 -24.41
C LEU A 12 3.88 -2.73 -23.29
N THR A 13 2.98 -2.41 -22.36
CA THR A 13 3.16 -1.69 -21.08
C THR A 13 3.18 -0.18 -21.24
N THR A 14 2.24 0.59 -20.70
CA THR A 14 1.82 0.60 -19.29
C THR A 14 0.30 0.70 -19.16
N PHE A 15 -0.34 -0.43 -18.90
CA PHE A 15 -1.57 -0.42 -18.10
C PHE A 15 -1.13 -0.29 -16.63
N GLU A 16 -1.96 0.40 -15.84
CA GLU A 16 -1.92 0.51 -14.37
C GLU A 16 -0.93 1.54 -13.81
N ASP A 17 -1.38 2.79 -13.68
CA ASP A 17 -1.02 3.71 -12.59
C ASP A 17 -2.22 4.65 -12.36
N SER A 18 -3.39 4.07 -12.15
CA SER A 18 -4.53 4.76 -11.57
C SER A 18 -4.70 4.23 -10.13
N GLU A 19 -3.73 4.50 -9.27
CA GLU A 19 -3.97 4.42 -7.83
C GLU A 19 -5.03 5.47 -7.50
N LYS A 20 -6.26 5.01 -7.28
CA LYS A 20 -7.38 5.90 -6.99
C LYS A 20 -7.08 6.59 -5.66
N GLU A 21 -6.98 7.92 -5.67
CA GLU A 21 -6.88 8.76 -4.45
C GLU A 21 -7.92 8.41 -3.37
N SER A 22 -9.01 7.72 -3.75
CA SER A 22 -10.06 7.23 -2.85
C SER A 22 -9.64 6.10 -1.90
N GLU A 23 -8.41 5.58 -2.00
CA GLU A 23 -7.93 4.45 -1.19
C GLU A 23 -6.95 4.82 -0.07
N TYR A 24 -6.60 6.09 0.06
CA TYR A 24 -5.69 6.56 1.10
C TYR A 24 -6.41 6.99 2.38
N GLY A 25 -5.93 6.45 3.50
CA GLY A 25 -6.16 7.01 4.83
C GLY A 25 -5.02 7.95 5.24
N TYR A 26 -5.11 8.50 6.45
CA TYR A 26 -4.13 9.43 6.99
C TYR A 26 -3.78 9.10 8.44
N ILE A 27 -2.50 9.17 8.80
CA ILE A 27 -2.06 8.91 10.17
C ILE A 27 -2.64 9.98 11.11
N ARG A 28 -3.42 9.54 12.10
CA ARG A 28 -3.90 10.36 13.21
C ARG A 28 -2.92 10.40 14.37
N LYS A 29 -2.30 9.26 14.68
CA LYS A 29 -1.41 9.10 15.84
C LYS A 29 -0.38 8.01 15.60
N VAL A 30 0.84 8.23 16.08
CA VAL A 30 1.92 7.23 16.13
C VAL A 30 2.27 6.96 17.59
N SER A 31 2.36 5.69 17.97
CA SER A 31 2.68 5.23 19.33
C SER A 31 3.63 4.04 19.26
N GLY A 32 4.93 4.32 19.04
CA GLY A 32 5.92 3.27 18.81
C GLY A 32 5.57 2.47 17.56
N PRO A 33 5.46 1.12 17.64
CA PRO A 33 5.13 0.28 16.48
C PRO A 33 3.65 0.31 16.10
N VAL A 34 2.80 0.96 16.89
CA VAL A 34 1.35 1.04 16.65
C VAL A 34 0.99 2.41 16.12
N VAL A 35 0.35 2.44 14.95
CA VAL A 35 -0.12 3.64 14.25
C VAL A 35 -1.63 3.61 14.17
N VAL A 36 -2.28 4.76 14.33
CA VAL A 36 -3.73 4.91 14.13
C VAL A 36 -3.94 5.80 12.92
N ALA A 37 -4.72 5.32 11.95
CA ALA A 37 -5.06 6.04 10.74
C ALA A 37 -6.58 6.26 10.63
N ASP A 38 -6.97 7.41 10.09
CA ASP A 38 -8.36 7.79 9.77
C ASP A 38 -8.60 7.72 8.26
N GLY A 39 -9.87 7.76 7.83
CA GLY A 39 -10.21 7.60 6.41
C GLY A 39 -10.04 6.16 5.93
N MET A 40 -10.17 5.20 6.84
CA MET A 40 -9.97 3.78 6.56
C MET A 40 -11.30 3.04 6.31
N ALA A 41 -12.39 3.76 6.05
CA ALA A 41 -13.68 3.18 5.66
C ALA A 41 -13.55 2.18 4.50
N GLY A 42 -13.90 0.91 4.75
CA GLY A 42 -13.78 -0.18 3.78
C GLY A 42 -12.46 -0.97 3.86
N ALA A 43 -11.58 -0.65 4.82
CA ALA A 43 -10.46 -1.51 5.15
C ALA A 43 -10.92 -2.78 5.89
N ALA A 44 -10.20 -3.88 5.71
CA ALA A 44 -10.47 -5.16 6.36
C ALA A 44 -9.49 -5.43 7.51
N MET A 45 -9.91 -6.26 8.47
CA MET A 45 -9.03 -6.77 9.51
C MET A 45 -8.00 -7.73 8.91
N TYR A 46 -6.74 -7.68 9.37
CA TYR A 46 -5.59 -8.43 8.82
C TYR A 46 -5.19 -8.04 7.39
N GLU A 47 -5.66 -6.88 6.92
CA GLU A 47 -5.25 -6.33 5.64
C GLU A 47 -3.86 -5.70 5.76
N LEU A 48 -3.04 -5.90 4.73
CA LEU A 48 -1.77 -5.20 4.59
C LEU A 48 -1.96 -3.76 4.12
N VAL A 49 -1.17 -2.87 4.69
CA VAL A 49 -1.17 -1.44 4.36
C VAL A 49 0.26 -0.93 4.19
N ARG A 50 0.40 0.14 3.42
CA ARG A 50 1.65 0.92 3.30
C ARG A 50 1.48 2.21 4.08
N VAL A 51 2.38 2.47 5.00
CA VAL A 51 2.30 3.60 5.94
C VAL A 51 3.38 4.62 5.63
N GLY A 52 2.97 5.87 5.43
CA GLY A 52 3.86 7.00 5.20
C GLY A 52 4.48 7.05 3.81
N HIS A 53 5.30 8.08 3.59
CA HIS A 53 6.00 8.30 2.33
C HIS A 53 7.02 7.20 2.00
N ASP A 54 7.56 6.56 3.03
CA ASP A 54 8.52 5.46 2.91
C ASP A 54 7.85 4.11 2.63
N ASN A 55 6.51 4.07 2.54
CA ASN A 55 5.73 2.86 2.23
C ASN A 55 6.02 1.68 3.17
N LEU A 56 6.17 1.98 4.47
CA LEU A 56 6.46 1.00 5.50
C LEU A 56 5.35 -0.05 5.56
N ILE A 57 5.73 -1.32 5.74
CA ILE A 57 4.75 -2.40 5.79
C ILE A 57 4.05 -2.41 7.15
N GLY A 58 2.72 -2.34 7.12
CA GLY A 58 1.89 -2.53 8.29
C GLY A 58 0.72 -3.48 8.05
N GLU A 59 0.12 -3.91 9.15
CA GLU A 59 -1.06 -4.77 9.20
C GLU A 59 -2.16 -4.12 10.04
N ILE A 60 -3.40 -4.13 9.56
CA ILE A 60 -4.55 -3.67 10.34
C ILE A 60 -4.93 -4.71 11.38
N ILE A 61 -4.75 -4.36 12.66
CA ILE A 61 -5.04 -5.24 13.81
C ILE A 61 -6.36 -4.89 14.50
N ARG A 62 -6.92 -3.71 14.23
CA ARG A 62 -8.23 -3.29 14.75
C ARG A 62 -8.88 -2.25 13.83
N LEU A 63 -10.20 -2.30 13.74
CA LEU A 63 -11.04 -1.31 13.07
C LEU A 63 -12.04 -0.73 14.07
N GLU A 64 -12.12 0.59 14.16
CA GLU A 64 -13.03 1.35 15.00
C GLU A 64 -13.73 2.41 14.14
N GLY A 65 -14.88 2.06 13.56
CA GLY A 65 -15.62 2.95 12.66
C GLY A 65 -14.84 3.25 11.38
N ASP A 66 -14.40 4.51 11.24
CA ASP A 66 -13.57 4.99 10.12
C ASP A 66 -12.06 5.03 10.44
N SER A 67 -11.69 4.65 11.67
CA SER A 67 -10.29 4.60 12.10
C SER A 67 -9.78 3.15 12.12
N ALA A 68 -8.54 2.95 11.71
CA ALA A 68 -7.84 1.66 11.78
C ALA A 68 -6.60 1.78 12.66
N THR A 69 -6.40 0.78 13.50
CA THR A 69 -5.14 0.59 14.23
C THR A 69 -4.26 -0.36 13.44
N ILE A 70 -3.09 0.12 13.08
CA ILE A 70 -2.11 -0.53 12.23
C ILE A 70 -0.89 -0.86 13.08
N GLN A 71 -0.41 -2.09 12.98
CA GLN A 71 0.87 -2.50 13.50
C GLN A 71 1.90 -2.47 12.39
N VAL A 72 2.93 -1.63 12.54
CA VAL A 72 4.01 -1.51 11.56
C VAL A 72 5.11 -2.50 11.93
N TYR A 73 5.61 -3.26 10.94
CA TYR A 73 6.67 -4.24 11.16
C TYR A 73 8.08 -3.62 11.12
N GLU A 74 8.19 -2.45 10.52
CA GLU A 74 9.43 -1.67 10.39
C GLU A 74 9.52 -0.56 11.42
N GLU A 75 10.67 0.11 11.46
CA GLU A 75 10.87 1.24 12.38
C GLU A 75 10.00 2.43 11.97
N THR A 76 9.16 2.91 12.89
CA THR A 76 8.23 4.04 12.68
C THR A 76 8.90 5.40 12.86
N ALA A 77 10.24 5.43 12.96
CA ALA A 77 11.01 6.66 13.09
C ALA A 77 10.90 7.47 11.79
N GLY A 78 10.30 8.66 11.89
CA GLY A 78 10.09 9.54 10.73
C GLY A 78 8.63 9.67 10.31
N LEU A 79 7.74 8.78 10.77
CA LEU A 79 6.30 8.92 10.53
C LEU A 79 5.74 10.15 11.25
N MET A 80 4.97 10.95 10.52
CA MET A 80 4.27 12.12 11.03
C MET A 80 2.76 11.98 10.95
N VAL A 81 2.07 12.83 11.71
CA VAL A 81 0.61 12.95 11.61
C VAL A 81 0.27 13.56 10.25
N ASN A 82 -0.78 13.04 9.62
CA ASN A 82 -1.25 13.31 8.26
C ASN A 82 -0.46 12.63 7.13
N ASP A 83 0.50 11.77 7.46
CA ASP A 83 1.15 10.94 6.45
C ASP A 83 0.12 9.98 5.80
N PRO A 84 0.27 9.70 4.49
CA PRO A 84 -0.68 8.85 3.77
C PRO A 84 -0.56 7.39 4.21
N VAL A 85 -1.69 6.69 4.20
CA VAL A 85 -1.75 5.25 4.42
C VAL A 85 -2.48 4.61 3.25
N LEU A 86 -1.76 3.85 2.43
CA LEU A 86 -2.32 3.15 1.29
C LEU A 86 -2.78 1.75 1.70
N ARG A 87 -3.99 1.40 1.27
CA ARG A 87 -4.59 0.09 1.47
C ARG A 87 -4.26 -0.83 0.31
N THR A 88 -3.94 -2.08 0.61
CA THR A 88 -3.64 -3.06 -0.45
C THR A 88 -4.83 -3.96 -0.78
N HIS A 89 -5.89 -3.93 0.04
CA HIS A 89 -7.09 -4.77 -0.09
C HIS A 89 -6.81 -6.28 -0.17
N LYS A 90 -5.61 -6.70 0.26
CA LYS A 90 -5.16 -8.08 0.25
C LYS A 90 -4.66 -8.44 1.66
N PRO A 91 -4.99 -9.64 2.16
CA PRO A 91 -4.34 -10.15 3.37
C PRO A 91 -2.86 -10.43 3.09
N LEU A 92 -2.07 -10.58 4.16
CA LEU A 92 -0.69 -11.05 4.06
C LEU A 92 -0.67 -12.37 3.28
N SER A 93 -0.06 -12.33 2.09
CA SER A 93 0.12 -13.49 1.23
C SER A 93 1.62 -13.67 0.99
N VAL A 94 2.07 -14.91 1.05
CA VAL A 94 3.44 -15.28 0.74
C VAL A 94 3.41 -16.15 -0.51
N GLU A 95 4.28 -15.85 -1.47
CA GLU A 95 4.46 -16.70 -2.63
C GLU A 95 5.36 -17.88 -2.23
N LEU A 96 4.78 -19.09 -2.19
CA LEU A 96 5.52 -20.32 -1.93
C LEU A 96 5.95 -20.93 -3.27
N GLY A 97 7.25 -20.82 -3.58
CA GLY A 97 7.88 -21.43 -4.75
C GLY A 97 8.87 -22.54 -4.37
N PRO A 98 9.21 -23.45 -5.31
CA PRO A 98 10.27 -24.44 -5.10
C PRO A 98 11.62 -23.73 -4.95
N GLY A 99 12.03 -23.50 -3.71
CA GLY A 99 13.22 -22.68 -3.38
C GLY A 99 13.23 -22.12 -1.96
N ILE A 100 12.11 -22.19 -1.22
CA ILE A 100 12.07 -21.91 0.22
C ILE A 100 12.24 -23.23 0.97
N LEU A 101 13.49 -23.53 1.36
CA LEU A 101 13.89 -24.61 2.29
C LEU A 101 15.03 -24.11 3.18
#